data_AF-A0A966VF11-F1
#
_entry.id   AF-A0A966VF11-F1
#
_cell.length_a   1.000
_cell.length_b   1.000
_cell.length_c   1.000
_cell.angle_alpha   90.00
_cell.angle_beta   90.00
_cell.angle_gamma   90.00
#
_symmetry.space_group_name_H-M   'P 1'
#
loop_
_entity.id
_entity.type
_entity.pdbx_description
1 polymer ?
#
loop_
_entity_poly.entity_id
_entity_poly.type
_entity_poly.pdbx_seq_one_letter_code
_entity_poly.pdbx_strand_id
1 'polypeptide(L)'
;MSGFQKNSGHPEYSWPWTKAFWTHYLTMIGSGWSMPANLKIPVSAMVLTLVLVHFAMALTKLRGGRDNDKLEPLITFGFAGAGLLAAAALTSFARGAFGVEQASTSRYTEVTFFILPLAWTAMMRDREIGITRRITKRQLTVITTIFAICVAFFFAPMFAFTKVYKWQKTRMQAGRECVARYYAGTLPDGQICDTIYIAPLGPQLERAKELNLAFTAEYRINRGVTP
;
A
#
# COMPACT_ATOMS: atom_id res chain seq x y z
N MET A 1 31.89 -12.58 -11.46
CA MET A 1 30.77 -12.11 -10.62
C MET A 1 29.49 -12.30 -11.42
N SER A 2 28.70 -13.34 -11.14
CA SER A 2 27.37 -13.48 -11.71
C SER A 2 26.45 -12.47 -11.03
N GLY A 3 26.05 -11.42 -11.75
CA GLY A 3 25.08 -10.44 -11.25
C GLY A 3 23.76 -11.11 -10.88
N PHE A 4 22.94 -10.42 -10.07
CA PHE A 4 21.60 -10.88 -9.72
C PHE A 4 20.79 -11.23 -10.98
N GLN A 5 20.42 -12.50 -11.14
CA GLN A 5 19.49 -12.95 -12.17
C GLN A 5 18.09 -13.04 -11.57
N LYS A 6 17.18 -12.22 -12.10
CA LYS A 6 15.77 -12.24 -11.70
C LYS A 6 15.16 -13.59 -12.09
N ASN A 7 14.42 -14.20 -11.17
CA ASN A 7 13.69 -15.44 -11.44
C ASN A 7 12.73 -15.22 -12.62
N SER A 8 12.76 -16.11 -13.62
CA SER A 8 11.92 -16.07 -14.82
C SER A 8 10.42 -16.16 -14.51
N GLY A 9 10.03 -16.71 -13.35
CA GLY A 9 8.64 -16.73 -12.87
C GLY A 9 8.17 -15.41 -12.25
N HIS A 10 9.05 -14.42 -12.07
CA HIS A 10 8.68 -13.13 -11.51
C HIS A 10 8.23 -12.18 -12.64
N PRO A 11 7.04 -11.56 -12.54
CA PRO A 11 6.57 -10.65 -13.58
C PRO A 11 7.53 -9.49 -13.79
N GLU A 12 7.55 -8.94 -15.01
CA GLU A 12 8.36 -7.78 -15.36
C GLU A 12 8.07 -6.57 -14.47
N TYR A 13 9.01 -5.63 -14.41
CA TYR A 13 8.78 -4.40 -13.63
C TYR A 13 7.65 -3.59 -14.27
N SER A 14 6.77 -3.03 -13.43
CA SER A 14 5.70 -2.15 -13.87
C SER A 14 6.23 -0.73 -13.97
N TRP A 15 6.63 -0.34 -15.18
CA TRP A 15 7.22 0.98 -15.43
C TRP A 15 6.21 2.13 -15.33
N PRO A 16 6.64 3.38 -15.05
CA PRO A 16 5.76 4.54 -14.90
C PRO A 16 4.90 4.87 -16.12
N TRP A 17 5.23 4.39 -17.32
CA TRP A 17 4.41 4.57 -18.53
C TRP A 17 3.30 3.52 -18.68
N THR A 18 3.26 2.51 -17.80
CA THR A 18 2.28 1.40 -17.89
C THR A 18 1.04 1.68 -17.05
N LYS A 19 -0.12 1.20 -17.53
CA LYS A 19 -1.39 1.26 -16.75
C LYS A 19 -1.29 0.47 -15.44
N ALA A 20 -0.54 -0.63 -15.42
CA ALA A 20 -0.34 -1.47 -14.25
C ALA A 20 0.32 -0.69 -13.10
N PHE A 21 1.35 0.10 -13.42
CA PHE A 21 2.01 0.97 -12.44
C PHE A 21 1.02 1.95 -11.80
N TRP A 22 0.30 2.73 -12.60
CA TRP A 22 -0.61 3.76 -12.07
C TRP A 22 -1.80 3.16 -11.32
N THR A 23 -2.33 2.04 -11.80
CA THR A 23 -3.40 1.33 -11.11
C THR A 23 -2.93 0.91 -9.72
N HIS A 24 -1.74 0.30 -9.62
CA HIS A 24 -1.19 -0.12 -8.34
C HIS A 24 -0.82 1.08 -7.44
N TYR A 25 -0.15 2.09 -7.99
CA TYR A 25 0.30 3.28 -7.27
C TYR A 25 -0.84 4.08 -6.66
N LEU A 26 -1.86 4.40 -7.47
CA LEU A 26 -3.05 5.09 -6.99
C LEU A 26 -3.84 4.20 -6.03
N THR A 27 -3.91 2.91 -6.28
CA THR A 27 -4.54 1.99 -5.33
C THR A 27 -3.80 1.95 -4.01
N MET A 28 -2.46 2.02 -3.97
CA MET A 28 -1.70 2.10 -2.71
C MET A 28 -2.03 3.39 -1.96
N ILE A 29 -1.96 4.54 -2.61
CA ILE A 29 -2.30 5.85 -2.01
C ILE A 29 -3.71 5.81 -1.41
N GLY A 30 -4.66 5.18 -2.11
CA GLY A 30 -6.05 5.05 -1.69
C GLY A 30 -6.39 3.88 -0.78
N SER A 31 -5.52 2.88 -0.65
CA SER A 31 -5.84 1.68 0.12
C SER A 31 -5.67 1.88 1.62
N GLY A 32 -5.07 3.01 2.03
CA GLY A 32 -5.23 3.53 3.38
C GLY A 32 -6.64 4.07 3.69
N TRP A 33 -7.58 3.89 2.78
CA TRP A 33 -8.95 4.35 2.92
C TRP A 33 -9.82 3.16 2.58
N SER A 34 -10.77 2.83 3.46
CA SER A 34 -11.68 1.69 3.26
C SER A 34 -12.71 1.99 2.15
N MET A 35 -12.23 2.41 0.99
CA MET A 35 -13.00 2.82 -0.16
C MET A 35 -13.32 1.60 -1.04
N PRO A 36 -14.52 1.56 -1.64
CA PRO A 36 -14.83 0.55 -2.64
C PRO A 36 -13.93 0.72 -3.87
N ALA A 37 -13.63 -0.39 -4.55
CA ALA A 37 -12.60 -0.47 -5.59
C ALA A 37 -12.78 0.54 -6.73
N ASN A 38 -14.04 0.84 -7.10
CA ASN A 38 -14.40 1.82 -8.12
C ASN A 38 -14.06 3.27 -7.75
N LEU A 39 -14.05 3.61 -6.46
CA LEU A 39 -13.72 4.96 -5.97
C LEU A 39 -12.25 5.12 -5.59
N LYS A 40 -11.53 4.02 -5.33
CA LYS A 40 -10.11 4.09 -4.90
C LYS A 40 -9.25 4.90 -5.86
N ILE A 41 -9.27 4.58 -7.15
CA ILE A 41 -8.41 5.25 -8.13
C ILE A 41 -8.73 6.74 -8.27
N PRO A 42 -9.97 7.18 -8.55
CA PRO A 42 -10.26 8.60 -8.76
C PRO A 42 -10.00 9.44 -7.50
N VAL A 43 -10.37 8.95 -6.31
CA VAL A 43 -10.11 9.68 -5.06
C VAL A 43 -8.62 9.78 -4.77
N SER A 44 -7.85 8.72 -5.02
CA SER A 44 -6.40 8.74 -4.82
C SER A 44 -5.69 9.68 -5.78
N ALA A 45 -6.15 9.75 -7.04
CA ALA A 45 -5.65 10.71 -8.01
C ALA A 45 -5.92 12.14 -7.56
N MET A 46 -7.10 12.42 -7.01
CA MET A 46 -7.44 13.72 -6.42
C MET A 46 -6.52 14.07 -5.24
N VAL A 47 -6.33 13.14 -4.29
CA VAL A 47 -5.44 13.34 -3.13
C VAL A 47 -4.00 13.58 -3.58
N LEU A 48 -3.48 12.76 -4.49
CA LEU A 48 -2.14 12.93 -5.06
C LEU A 48 -2.00 14.31 -5.71
N THR A 49 -2.99 14.73 -6.49
CA THR A 49 -2.99 16.05 -7.15
C THR A 49 -2.94 17.17 -6.12
N LEU A 50 -3.74 17.09 -5.04
CA LEU A 50 -3.72 18.08 -3.96
C LEU A 50 -2.34 18.17 -3.30
N VAL A 51 -1.72 17.02 -3.00
CA VAL A 51 -0.37 16.96 -2.41
C VAL A 51 0.67 17.56 -3.37
N LEU A 52 0.64 17.20 -4.65
CA LEU A 52 1.58 17.70 -5.65
C LEU A 52 1.42 19.20 -5.89
N VAL A 53 0.19 19.71 -5.96
CA VAL A 53 -0.08 21.15 -6.08
C VAL A 53 0.45 21.90 -4.87
N HIS A 54 0.25 21.36 -3.66
CA HIS A 54 0.78 21.95 -2.44
C HIS A 54 2.31 21.98 -2.44
N PHE A 55 2.94 20.88 -2.85
CA PHE A 55 4.39 20.80 -2.98
C PHE A 55 4.95 21.77 -4.04
N ALA A 56 4.28 21.89 -5.19
CA ALA A 56 4.68 22.84 -6.23
C ALA A 56 4.58 24.29 -5.74
N MET A 57 3.50 24.65 -5.04
CA MET A 57 3.35 25.97 -4.42
C MET A 57 4.46 26.24 -3.40
N ALA A 58 4.80 25.25 -2.58
CA ALA A 58 5.92 25.32 -1.64
C ALA A 58 7.25 25.61 -2.36
N LEU A 59 7.60 24.84 -3.39
CA LEU A 59 8.83 25.01 -4.18
C LEU A 59 8.93 26.40 -4.84
N THR A 60 7.85 26.92 -5.39
CA THR A 60 7.85 28.26 -6.01
C THR A 60 8.17 29.36 -4.99
N LYS A 61 7.80 29.17 -3.72
CA LYS A 61 8.08 30.12 -2.65
C LYS A 61 9.49 30.00 -2.09
N LEU A 62 10.08 28.80 -2.09
CA LEU A 62 11.50 28.62 -1.77
C LEU A 62 12.39 29.47 -2.69
N ARG A 63 12.04 29.55 -3.99
CA ARG A 63 12.75 30.40 -4.96
C ARG A 63 12.62 31.91 -4.69
N GLY A 64 11.62 32.34 -3.91
CA GLY A 64 11.35 33.74 -3.59
C GLY A 64 12.16 34.33 -2.43
N GLY A 65 12.93 33.49 -1.72
CA GLY A 65 14.06 33.92 -0.86
C GLY A 65 13.78 34.86 0.32
N ARG A 66 12.55 34.96 0.86
CA ARG A 66 12.22 36.05 1.80
C ARG A 66 12.07 35.72 3.29
N ASP A 67 12.08 34.46 3.73
CA ASP A 67 12.02 34.14 5.16
C ASP A 67 12.56 32.72 5.45
N ASN A 68 13.77 32.61 6.01
CA ASN A 68 14.41 31.32 6.33
C ASN A 68 13.68 30.55 7.44
N ASP A 69 13.06 31.24 8.40
CA ASP A 69 12.34 30.63 9.52
C ASP A 69 11.03 29.92 9.07
N LYS A 70 10.55 30.25 7.88
CA LYS A 70 9.35 29.67 7.26
C LYS A 70 9.67 28.48 6.36
N LEU A 71 10.96 28.26 6.12
CA LEU A 71 11.50 27.39 5.09
C LEU A 71 11.75 25.97 5.63
N GLU A 72 12.25 25.86 6.87
CA GLU A 72 12.53 24.61 7.57
C GLU A 72 11.31 23.65 7.64
N PRO A 73 10.11 24.08 8.09
CA PRO A 73 8.97 23.18 8.13
C PRO A 73 8.48 22.82 6.72
N LEU A 74 8.52 23.75 5.78
CA LEU A 74 8.10 23.52 4.39
C LEU A 74 8.99 22.48 3.72
N ILE A 75 10.30 22.56 3.95
CA ILE A 75 11.30 21.56 3.57
C ILE A 75 10.97 20.24 4.26
N THR A 76 10.81 20.22 5.58
CA THR A 76 10.61 18.97 6.33
C THR A 76 9.35 18.23 5.89
N PHE A 77 8.21 18.92 5.77
CA PHE A 77 6.95 18.32 5.32
C PHE A 77 7.00 17.97 3.82
N GLY A 78 7.65 18.80 3.01
CA GLY A 78 7.84 18.55 1.59
C GLY A 78 8.69 17.31 1.31
N PHE A 79 9.84 17.18 1.98
CA PHE A 79 10.71 16.02 1.87
C PHE A 79 10.06 14.76 2.45
N ALA A 80 9.36 14.85 3.58
CA ALA A 80 8.61 13.73 4.13
C ALA A 80 7.53 13.24 3.15
N GLY A 81 6.72 14.16 2.60
CA GLY A 81 5.71 13.84 1.60
C GLY A 81 6.30 13.24 0.32
N ALA A 82 7.35 13.87 -0.22
CA ALA A 82 8.06 13.38 -1.41
C ALA A 82 8.68 11.99 -1.18
N GLY A 83 9.25 11.75 0.00
CA GLY A 83 9.81 10.46 0.40
C GLY A 83 8.75 9.36 0.43
N LEU A 84 7.56 9.64 0.99
CA LEU A 84 6.44 8.69 1.00
C LEU A 84 5.92 8.42 -0.42
N LEU A 85 5.80 9.44 -1.27
CA LEU A 85 5.40 9.29 -2.66
C LEU A 85 6.42 8.49 -3.47
N ALA A 86 7.72 8.72 -3.23
CA ALA A 86 8.81 7.97 -3.84
C ALA A 86 8.83 6.51 -3.38
N ALA A 87 8.63 6.24 -2.09
CA ALA A 87 8.51 4.89 -1.54
C ALA A 87 7.33 4.13 -2.16
N ALA A 88 6.17 4.78 -2.30
CA ALA A 88 5.01 4.21 -2.97
C ALA A 88 5.29 3.94 -4.47
N ALA A 89 6.06 4.81 -5.13
CA ALA A 89 6.42 4.67 -6.54
C ALA A 89 7.39 3.49 -6.74
N LEU A 90 8.43 3.38 -5.91
CA LEU A 90 9.38 2.26 -5.92
C LEU A 90 8.68 0.93 -5.65
N THR A 91 7.75 0.92 -4.69
CA THR A 91 6.92 -0.26 -4.41
C THR A 91 6.08 -0.63 -5.63
N SER A 92 5.44 0.36 -6.26
CA SER A 92 4.61 0.13 -7.45
C SER A 92 5.43 -0.30 -8.67
N PHE A 93 6.67 0.16 -8.80
CA PHE A 93 7.61 -0.31 -9.80
C PHE A 93 7.97 -1.80 -9.59
N ALA A 94 8.28 -2.17 -8.35
CA ALA A 94 8.70 -3.53 -8.00
C ALA A 94 7.54 -4.54 -7.98
N ARG A 95 6.32 -4.10 -7.65
CA ARG A 95 5.19 -4.98 -7.31
C ARG A 95 3.93 -4.81 -8.17
N GLY A 96 3.80 -3.73 -8.93
CA GLY A 96 2.57 -3.43 -9.67
C GLY A 96 2.17 -4.50 -10.70
N ALA A 97 3.13 -5.30 -11.18
CA ALA A 97 2.88 -6.37 -12.14
C ALA A 97 2.32 -7.67 -11.53
N PHE A 98 2.31 -7.84 -10.20
CA PHE A 98 1.68 -8.99 -9.54
C PHE A 98 0.16 -8.86 -9.41
N GLY A 99 -0.40 -7.70 -9.74
CA GLY A 99 -1.79 -7.37 -9.45
C GLY A 99 -1.99 -6.92 -8.01
N VAL A 100 -3.05 -6.14 -7.80
CA VAL A 100 -3.37 -5.45 -6.54
C VAL A 100 -3.59 -6.44 -5.38
N GLU A 101 -4.08 -7.64 -5.66
CA GLU A 101 -4.40 -8.65 -4.64
C GLU A 101 -3.16 -9.40 -4.12
N GLN A 102 -2.15 -9.62 -4.97
CA GLN A 102 -0.96 -10.41 -4.61
C GLN A 102 0.21 -9.55 -4.09
N ALA A 103 0.19 -8.24 -4.31
CA ALA A 103 1.34 -7.36 -4.11
C ALA A 103 1.72 -7.04 -2.63
N SER A 104 1.22 -7.77 -1.62
CA SER A 104 1.39 -7.40 -0.19
C SER A 104 0.97 -5.94 0.09
N THR A 105 -0.04 -5.47 -0.66
CA THR A 105 -0.49 -4.08 -0.71
C THR A 105 -0.82 -3.53 0.67
N SER A 106 -1.31 -4.39 1.58
CA SER A 106 -1.61 -4.03 2.98
C SER A 106 -0.41 -3.53 3.78
N ARG A 107 0.78 -4.12 3.59
CA ARG A 107 2.00 -3.70 4.30
C ARG A 107 2.50 -2.35 3.81
N TYR A 108 2.38 -2.12 2.50
CA TYR A 108 2.85 -0.87 1.90
C TYR A 108 1.85 0.27 2.07
N THR A 109 0.57 -0.05 2.27
CA THR A 109 -0.44 0.96 2.63
C THR A 109 -0.20 1.59 3.98
N GLU A 110 0.47 0.86 4.91
CA GLU A 110 0.83 1.41 6.22
C GLU A 110 1.70 2.66 6.08
N VAL A 111 2.61 2.65 5.11
CA VAL A 111 3.49 3.77 4.80
C VAL A 111 2.70 4.94 4.21
N THR A 112 1.73 4.67 3.33
CA THR A 112 0.94 5.72 2.68
C THR A 112 -0.09 6.40 3.60
N PHE A 113 -0.43 5.82 4.76
CA PHE A 113 -1.37 6.45 5.72
C PHE A 113 -0.88 7.82 6.19
N PHE A 114 0.43 8.01 6.30
CA PHE A 114 0.99 9.26 6.80
C PHE A 114 0.92 10.42 5.80
N ILE A 115 0.67 10.15 4.51
CA ILE A 115 0.63 11.17 3.45
C ILE A 115 -0.42 12.24 3.79
N LEU A 116 -1.60 11.85 4.27
CA LEU A 116 -2.69 12.78 4.49
C LEU A 116 -2.56 13.60 5.79
N PRO A 117 -2.20 13.01 6.95
CA PRO A 117 -1.81 13.79 8.12
C PRO A 117 -0.68 14.77 7.80
N LEU A 118 0.34 14.36 7.02
CA LEU A 118 1.43 15.25 6.63
C LEU A 118 0.96 16.36 5.68
N ALA A 119 0.09 16.05 4.73
CA ALA A 119 -0.52 17.06 3.85
C ALA A 119 -1.37 18.05 4.65
N TRP A 120 -2.13 17.57 5.64
CA TRP A 120 -2.93 18.39 6.52
C TRP A 120 -2.08 19.30 7.40
N THR A 121 -1.04 18.75 8.05
CA THR A 121 -0.12 19.55 8.89
C THR A 121 0.62 20.58 8.05
N ALA A 122 1.02 20.24 6.83
CA ALA A 122 1.62 21.19 5.89
C ALA A 122 0.64 22.33 5.56
N MET A 123 -0.62 22.00 5.19
CA MET A 123 -1.64 23.00 4.87
C MET A 123 -1.99 23.92 6.05
N MET A 124 -2.13 23.37 7.25
CA MET A 124 -2.44 24.15 8.46
C MET A 124 -1.28 25.07 8.85
N ARG A 125 -0.05 24.59 8.70
CA ARG A 125 1.15 25.37 9.03
C ARG A 125 1.42 26.46 7.99
N ASP A 126 1.17 26.20 6.71
CA ASP A 126 1.19 27.23 5.65
C ASP A 126 0.24 28.40 5.99
N ARG A 127 -0.89 28.12 6.65
CA ARG A 127 -1.80 29.17 7.12
C ARG A 127 -1.20 29.96 8.29
N GLU A 128 -0.69 29.27 9.31
CA GLU A 128 -0.10 29.89 10.51
C GLU A 128 1.07 30.81 10.16
N ILE A 129 1.89 30.37 9.20
CA ILE A 129 3.05 31.09 8.71
C ILE A 129 2.67 32.22 7.73
N GLY A 130 1.38 32.32 7.36
CA GLY A 130 0.85 33.37 6.47
C GLY A 130 1.17 33.14 4.98
N ILE A 131 1.62 31.95 4.62
CA ILE A 131 1.93 31.51 3.25
C ILE A 131 0.64 31.49 2.41
N THR A 132 -0.49 31.14 3.01
CA THR A 132 -1.84 31.12 2.39
C THR A 132 -2.74 32.22 2.95
N ARG A 133 -2.31 33.48 2.85
CA ARG A 133 -3.12 34.67 3.25
C ARG A 133 -4.51 34.78 2.61
N ARG A 134 -4.79 34.03 1.53
CA ARG A 134 -6.05 34.08 0.78
C ARG A 134 -7.07 33.00 1.13
N ILE A 135 -6.75 32.05 2.01
CA ILE A 135 -7.76 31.06 2.43
C ILE A 135 -8.71 31.76 3.41
N THR A 136 -9.90 32.09 2.91
CA THR A 136 -10.96 32.66 3.74
C THR A 136 -11.37 31.68 4.85
N LYS A 137 -11.90 32.20 5.97
CA LYS A 137 -12.44 31.34 7.04
C LYS A 137 -13.43 30.30 6.50
N ARG A 138 -14.25 30.69 5.51
CA ARG A 138 -15.17 29.78 4.81
C ARG A 138 -14.47 28.64 4.07
N GLN A 139 -13.44 28.93 3.28
CA GLN A 139 -12.68 27.89 2.57
C GLN A 139 -12.00 26.93 3.53
N LEU A 140 -11.47 27.43 4.65
CA LEU A 140 -10.91 26.58 5.70
C LEU A 140 -11.99 25.70 6.31
N THR A 141 -13.15 26.24 6.67
CA THR A 141 -14.27 25.43 7.17
C THR A 141 -14.63 24.33 6.18
N VAL A 142 -14.73 24.64 4.89
CA VAL A 142 -15.01 23.64 3.85
C VAL A 142 -13.93 22.55 3.80
N ILE A 143 -12.64 22.93 3.79
CA ILE A 143 -11.52 21.98 3.76
C ILE A 143 -11.50 21.11 5.02
N THR A 144 -11.69 21.70 6.20
CA THR A 144 -11.75 20.96 7.48
C THR A 144 -12.97 20.06 7.54
N THR A 145 -14.13 20.51 7.05
CA THR A 145 -15.34 19.68 7.00
C THR A 145 -15.15 18.52 6.04
N ILE A 146 -14.57 18.74 4.85
CA ILE A 146 -14.23 17.67 3.90
C ILE A 146 -13.26 16.70 4.56
N PHE A 147 -12.22 17.18 5.23
CA PHE A 147 -11.26 16.34 5.95
C PHE A 147 -11.93 15.54 7.07
N ALA A 148 -12.80 16.16 7.86
CA ALA A 148 -13.53 15.50 8.94
C ALA A 148 -14.50 14.44 8.40
N ILE A 149 -15.19 14.72 7.29
CA ILE A 149 -16.02 13.74 6.57
C ILE A 149 -15.15 12.60 6.06
N CYS A 150 -14.00 12.90 5.47
CA CYS A 150 -13.04 11.91 5.01
C CYS A 150 -12.57 11.01 6.16
N VAL A 151 -12.20 11.57 7.31
CA VAL A 151 -11.82 10.79 8.49
C VAL A 151 -13.02 9.98 8.99
N ALA A 152 -14.19 10.59 9.17
CA ALA A 152 -15.37 9.90 9.70
C ALA A 152 -15.83 8.74 8.80
N PHE A 153 -15.90 8.94 7.49
CA PHE A 153 -16.39 7.92 6.55
C PHE A 153 -15.34 6.86 6.21
N PHE A 154 -14.05 7.22 6.16
CA PHE A 154 -13.02 6.29 5.69
C PHE A 154 -12.20 5.66 6.82
N PHE A 155 -12.05 6.31 7.98
CA PHE A 155 -11.37 5.73 9.16
C PHE A 155 -12.31 4.95 10.08
N ALA A 156 -13.59 5.32 10.22
CA ALA A 156 -14.50 4.56 11.09
C ALA A 156 -14.65 3.07 10.68
N PRO A 157 -14.74 2.72 9.37
CA PRO A 157 -14.72 1.32 8.94
C PRO A 157 -13.36 0.66 9.10
N MET A 158 -12.27 1.44 9.14
CA MET A 158 -10.92 0.93 9.38
C MET A 158 -10.84 0.32 10.78
N PHE A 159 -11.44 0.96 11.79
CA PHE A 159 -11.58 0.40 13.14
C PHE A 159 -12.53 -0.81 13.24
N ALA A 160 -13.25 -1.16 12.16
CA ALA A 160 -13.86 -2.49 12.03
C ALA A 160 -12.81 -3.58 11.69
N PHE A 161 -11.53 -3.33 11.99
CA PHE A 161 -10.42 -4.28 11.95
C PHE A 161 -10.82 -5.65 12.48
N THR A 162 -11.63 -5.73 13.54
CA THR A 162 -12.10 -6.99 14.10
C THR A 162 -12.83 -7.87 13.09
N LYS A 163 -13.63 -7.30 12.17
CA LYS A 163 -14.33 -8.08 11.14
C LYS A 163 -13.37 -8.54 10.03
N VAL A 164 -12.51 -7.65 9.56
CA VAL A 164 -11.53 -7.96 8.50
C VAL A 164 -10.50 -8.99 8.98
N TYR A 165 -9.95 -8.81 10.19
CA TYR A 165 -9.02 -9.76 10.79
C TYR A 165 -9.69 -11.08 11.15
N LYS A 166 -10.95 -11.09 11.61
CA LYS A 166 -11.68 -12.35 11.83
C LYS A 166 -11.84 -13.10 10.50
N TRP A 167 -12.28 -12.41 9.44
CA TRP A 167 -12.43 -13.03 8.12
C TRP A 167 -11.10 -13.55 7.56
N GLN A 168 -10.03 -12.75 7.65
CA GLN A 168 -8.69 -13.18 7.24
C GLN A 168 -8.18 -14.35 8.08
N LYS A 169 -8.38 -14.33 9.40
CA LYS A 169 -8.02 -15.43 10.29
C LYS A 169 -8.73 -16.72 9.86
N THR A 170 -10.03 -16.67 9.59
CA THR A 170 -10.80 -17.83 9.12
C THR A 170 -10.26 -18.35 7.79
N ARG A 171 -9.94 -17.46 6.82
CA ARG A 171 -9.33 -17.88 5.55
C ARG A 171 -7.94 -18.49 5.72
N MET A 172 -7.11 -17.92 6.59
CA MET A 172 -5.78 -18.47 6.89
C MET A 172 -5.88 -19.82 7.58
N GLN A 173 -6.85 -20.02 8.47
CA GLN A 173 -7.10 -21.33 9.11
C GLN A 173 -7.54 -22.37 8.07
N ALA A 174 -8.53 -22.05 7.24
CA ALA A 174 -8.98 -22.93 6.16
C ALA A 174 -7.85 -23.26 5.16
N GLY A 175 -7.00 -22.28 4.83
CA GLY A 175 -5.82 -22.52 4.00
C GLY A 175 -4.83 -23.48 4.66
N ARG A 176 -4.51 -23.27 5.94
CA ARG A 176 -3.62 -24.17 6.70
C ARG A 176 -4.16 -25.60 6.75
N GLU A 177 -5.46 -25.77 7.00
CA GLU A 177 -6.12 -27.07 6.99
C GLU A 177 -6.05 -27.74 5.61
N CYS A 178 -6.27 -26.99 4.53
CA CYS A 178 -6.16 -27.50 3.16
C CYS A 178 -4.74 -28.02 2.85
N VAL A 179 -3.71 -27.25 3.25
CA VAL A 179 -2.30 -27.65 3.12
C VAL A 179 -1.97 -28.86 3.98
N ALA A 180 -2.46 -28.91 5.21
CA ALA A 180 -2.26 -30.06 6.10
C ALA A 180 -2.85 -31.34 5.50
N ARG A 181 -4.07 -31.26 4.95
CA ARG A 181 -4.73 -32.38 4.26
C ARG A 181 -3.95 -32.85 3.03
N TYR A 182 -3.37 -31.92 2.27
CA TYR A 182 -2.49 -32.25 1.15
C TYR A 182 -1.28 -33.08 1.60
N TYR A 183 -0.55 -32.61 2.62
CA TYR A 183 0.61 -33.34 3.14
C TYR A 183 0.22 -34.67 3.80
N ALA A 184 -0.99 -34.79 4.32
CA ALA A 184 -1.54 -36.03 4.86
C ALA A 184 -2.07 -36.99 3.76
N GLY A 185 -2.07 -36.61 2.48
CA GLY A 185 -2.60 -37.44 1.39
C GLY A 185 -4.13 -37.60 1.41
N THR A 186 -4.85 -36.71 2.11
CA THR A 186 -6.32 -36.76 2.28
C THR A 186 -7.06 -35.71 1.46
N LEU A 187 -6.32 -34.96 0.63
CA LEU A 187 -6.88 -33.99 -0.30
C LEU A 187 -7.10 -34.66 -1.66
N PRO A 188 -8.33 -34.71 -2.18
CA PRO A 188 -8.63 -35.18 -3.54
C PRO A 188 -7.77 -34.49 -4.61
N ASP A 189 -7.39 -35.25 -5.63
CA ASP A 189 -6.66 -34.73 -6.79
C ASP A 189 -7.44 -33.60 -7.48
N GLY A 190 -6.74 -32.52 -7.81
CA GLY A 190 -7.32 -31.36 -8.48
C GLY A 190 -8.12 -30.42 -7.57
N GLN A 191 -8.23 -30.68 -6.26
CA GLN A 191 -8.92 -29.77 -5.36
C GLN A 191 -8.19 -28.42 -5.26
N ILE A 192 -8.97 -27.33 -5.35
CA ILE A 192 -8.49 -25.96 -5.27
C ILE A 192 -8.57 -25.50 -3.82
N CYS A 193 -7.45 -25.04 -3.27
CA CYS A 193 -7.41 -24.33 -1.98
C CYS A 193 -7.53 -22.82 -2.26
N ASP A 194 -8.74 -22.37 -2.56
CA ASP A 194 -9.08 -20.99 -2.96
C ASP A 194 -8.67 -19.90 -1.96
N THR A 195 -8.46 -20.29 -0.71
CA THR A 195 -7.93 -19.43 0.36
C THR A 195 -6.44 -19.10 0.21
N ILE A 196 -5.69 -19.92 -0.54
CA ILE A 196 -4.24 -19.75 -0.77
C ILE A 196 -3.95 -19.41 -2.22
N TYR A 197 -4.56 -20.16 -3.16
CA TYR A 197 -4.27 -20.04 -4.58
C TYR A 197 -5.51 -20.38 -5.42
N ILE A 198 -5.72 -19.63 -6.51
CA ILE A 198 -6.90 -19.76 -7.38
C ILE A 198 -6.82 -20.94 -8.36
N ALA A 199 -5.83 -21.82 -8.21
CA ALA A 199 -5.63 -23.01 -9.03
C ALA A 199 -5.31 -24.23 -8.13
N PRO A 200 -5.32 -25.46 -8.68
CA PRO A 200 -4.98 -26.66 -7.93
C PRO A 200 -3.64 -26.49 -7.20
N LEU A 201 -3.64 -26.76 -5.89
CA LEU A 201 -2.50 -26.46 -5.03
C LEU A 201 -1.36 -27.48 -5.19
N GLY A 202 -1.68 -28.71 -5.60
CA GLY A 202 -0.72 -29.81 -5.70
C GLY A 202 0.54 -29.51 -6.51
N PRO A 203 0.44 -29.08 -7.79
CA PRO A 203 1.60 -28.76 -8.61
C PRO A 203 2.53 -27.71 -7.99
N GLN A 204 1.96 -26.69 -7.32
CA GLN A 204 2.73 -25.65 -6.64
C GLN A 204 3.47 -26.21 -5.42
N LEU A 205 2.84 -27.11 -4.66
CA LEU A 205 3.45 -27.74 -3.48
C LEU A 205 4.52 -28.77 -3.86
N GLU A 206 4.33 -29.54 -4.93
CA GLU A 206 5.40 -30.41 -5.45
C GLU A 206 6.59 -29.58 -5.94
N ARG A 207 6.33 -28.51 -6.70
CA ARG A 207 7.40 -27.59 -7.12
C ARG A 207 8.12 -26.96 -5.93
N ALA A 208 7.40 -26.62 -4.86
CA ALA A 208 8.01 -26.11 -3.64
C ALA A 208 8.87 -27.16 -2.93
N LYS A 209 8.43 -28.43 -2.87
CA LYS A 209 9.23 -29.54 -2.35
C LYS A 209 10.52 -29.74 -3.14
N GLU A 210 10.46 -29.68 -4.47
CA GLU A 210 11.65 -29.76 -5.35
C GLU A 210 12.65 -28.64 -5.05
N LEU A 211 12.15 -27.44 -4.73
CA LEU A 211 12.97 -26.28 -4.38
C LEU A 211 13.41 -26.25 -2.91
N ASN A 212 13.15 -27.31 -2.13
CA ASN A 212 13.38 -27.36 -0.68
C ASN A 212 12.72 -26.20 0.11
N LEU A 213 11.58 -25.69 -0.39
CA LEU A 213 10.79 -24.65 0.27
C LEU A 213 9.69 -25.31 1.10
N ALA A 214 9.88 -25.37 2.43
CA ALA A 214 8.87 -25.90 3.36
C ALA A 214 8.09 -24.78 4.06
N PHE A 215 6.75 -24.85 3.99
CA PHE A 215 5.82 -23.83 4.49
C PHE A 215 5.23 -24.11 5.88
N THR A 216 5.45 -25.29 6.47
CA THR A 216 5.00 -25.63 7.83
C THR A 216 6.16 -26.12 8.69
N ALA A 217 6.19 -25.69 9.96
CA ALA A 217 7.20 -26.10 10.93
C ALA A 217 7.16 -27.63 11.16
N GLU A 218 5.97 -28.23 11.20
CA GLU A 218 5.77 -29.68 11.29
C GLU A 218 6.43 -30.46 10.15
N TYR A 219 6.46 -29.92 8.93
CA TYR A 219 7.10 -30.60 7.80
C TYR A 219 8.64 -30.49 7.84
N ARG A 220 9.19 -29.43 8.44
CA ARG A 220 10.66 -29.32 8.67
C ARG A 220 11.13 -30.33 9.71
N ILE A 221 10.37 -30.50 10.79
CA ILE A 221 10.67 -31.44 11.88
C ILE A 221 10.68 -32.89 11.33
N ASN A 222 9.68 -33.27 10.53
CA ASN A 222 9.61 -34.63 9.97
C ASN A 222 10.65 -34.94 8.89
N ARG A 223 11.35 -33.94 8.34
CA ARG A 223 12.47 -34.14 7.39
C ARG A 223 13.85 -34.04 8.04
N GLY A 224 13.94 -33.87 9.36
CA GLY A 224 15.22 -33.71 10.04
C GLY A 224 15.98 -32.44 9.65
N VAL A 225 15.29 -31.46 9.05
CA VAL A 225 15.88 -30.16 8.73
C VAL A 225 15.89 -29.35 10.04
N THR A 226 17.03 -29.38 10.72
CA THR A 226 17.29 -28.52 11.88
C THR A 226 17.26 -27.05 11.44
N PRO A 227 16.78 -26.15 12.32
CA PRO A 227 16.51 -24.74 11.98
C PRO A 227 17.73 -23.97 11.48
#